data_AF-A0A2N6NB10-F1
#
_entry.id   AF-A0A2N6NB10-F1
#
_cell.length_a   1.000
_cell.length_b   1.000
_cell.length_c   1.000
_cell.angle_alpha   90.00
_cell.angle_beta   90.00
_cell.angle_gamma   90.00
#
_symmetry.space_group_name_H-M   'P 1'
#
loop_
_entity.id
_entity.type
_entity.pdbx_description
1 polymer ?
#
loop_
_entity_poly.entity_id
_entity_poly.type
_entity_poly.pdbx_seq_one_letter_code
_entity_poly.pdbx_strand_id
1 'polypeptide(L)'
;MTDGNTNAGLEPEDKYTWTKLNIMTHARATNNQIMLVFDAKPKTQSTLLDSLMTPKRNDEITDPFWIYYRILNDVISIHDESIWVLRDRVRDIERSYPNKGSSDDSMGKGDGERSKPNYRVLHDLARHAIHIAETTSVTVNVIKGIHAAHREYLSSQSAEGLANLRAKSIQKRVRDQLLLYDQLAVGLQSRAEAVKDRLHNEIQLSFNTVTQEDAATTIQISLIAQTDSRVMRMIAYLTLAFLPATFVSAIFSTSFFNYNPEHQKYSVSKMFWVYWVFAALVTVGMFYMFRRWGPSQKRTALTR
;
A
#
# COMPACT_ATOMS: atom_id res chain seq x y z
N MET A 1 6.19 4.07 -36.53
CA MET A 1 5.07 3.10 -36.56
C MET A 1 5.70 1.73 -36.35
N THR A 2 5.86 1.34 -35.09
CA THR A 2 4.98 0.38 -34.35
C THR A 2 5.23 -1.04 -34.87
N ASP A 3 5.72 -2.05 -34.15
CA ASP A 3 5.88 -2.35 -32.71
C ASP A 3 7.07 -3.34 -32.58
N GLY A 4 7.88 -3.41 -31.53
CA GLY A 4 7.57 -3.14 -30.14
C GLY A 4 7.15 -4.39 -29.36
N ASN A 5 7.83 -5.54 -29.53
CA ASN A 5 7.65 -6.67 -28.60
C ASN A 5 8.95 -7.46 -28.38
N THR A 6 9.87 -6.88 -27.60
CA THR A 6 10.94 -7.62 -26.93
C THR A 6 10.42 -8.08 -25.57
N ASN A 7 9.68 -9.19 -25.55
CA ASN A 7 9.47 -9.98 -24.33
C ASN A 7 10.74 -10.79 -24.04
N ALA A 8 11.79 -10.08 -23.65
CA ALA A 8 13.03 -10.65 -23.14
C ALA A 8 13.32 -10.03 -21.78
N GLY A 9 13.27 -10.87 -20.73
CA GLY A 9 13.96 -10.60 -19.47
C GLY A 9 13.06 -10.38 -18.25
N LEU A 10 12.77 -11.47 -17.53
CA LEU A 10 13.32 -11.77 -16.18
C LEU A 10 12.29 -12.56 -15.37
N GLU A 11 12.68 -13.78 -15.02
CA GLU A 11 11.96 -14.69 -14.14
C GLU A 11 11.82 -14.15 -12.70
N PRO A 12 10.83 -14.58 -11.90
CA PRO A 12 10.55 -13.98 -10.59
C PRO A 12 11.41 -14.51 -9.42
N GLU A 13 12.42 -15.35 -9.64
CA GLU A 13 13.15 -16.03 -8.54
C GLU A 13 14.28 -15.20 -7.89
N ASP A 14 14.65 -14.03 -8.44
CA ASP A 14 15.89 -13.32 -8.05
C ASP A 14 15.72 -12.04 -7.20
N LYS A 15 14.56 -11.74 -6.61
CA LYS A 15 14.40 -10.47 -5.86
C LYS A 15 14.83 -10.47 -4.41
N TYR A 16 14.84 -11.60 -3.73
CA TYR A 16 15.25 -11.71 -2.33
C TYR A 16 15.51 -13.18 -1.96
N THR A 17 16.43 -13.41 -1.03
CA THR A 17 16.76 -14.77 -0.58
C THR A 17 16.47 -14.93 0.90
N TRP A 18 15.67 -15.93 1.26
CA TRP A 18 15.53 -16.35 2.64
C TRP A 18 16.78 -17.09 3.12
N THR A 19 17.31 -16.69 4.27
CA THR A 19 18.36 -17.42 4.97
C THR A 19 17.73 -18.12 6.16
N LYS A 20 17.89 -19.45 6.22
CA LYS A 20 17.38 -20.29 7.31
C LYS A 20 18.56 -20.78 8.14
N LEU A 21 18.46 -20.64 9.45
CA LEU A 21 19.47 -21.09 10.41
C LEU A 21 18.83 -22.01 11.43
N ASN A 22 18.91 -23.31 11.17
CA ASN A 22 18.46 -24.35 12.07
C ASN A 22 19.68 -25.02 12.69
N ILE A 23 19.99 -24.66 13.93
CA ILE A 23 21.20 -25.11 14.61
C ILE A 23 20.81 -25.87 15.87
N MET A 24 21.38 -27.07 16.01
CA MET A 24 21.35 -27.84 17.25
C MET A 24 22.78 -28.04 17.73
N THR A 25 23.01 -27.83 19.02
CA THR A 25 24.32 -28.09 19.63
C THR A 25 24.17 -29.11 20.75
N HIS A 26 25.16 -30.00 20.85
CA HIS A 26 25.24 -30.99 21.90
C HIS A 26 26.67 -31.07 22.44
N ALA A 27 26.85 -30.82 23.72
CA ALA A 27 28.15 -30.97 24.40
C ALA A 27 28.23 -32.37 25.02
N ARG A 28 29.20 -33.18 24.55
CA ARG A 28 29.42 -34.55 25.05
C ARG A 28 30.41 -34.59 26.22
N ALA A 29 31.37 -33.66 26.25
CA ALA A 29 32.35 -33.47 27.32
C ALA A 29 32.88 -32.03 27.27
N THR A 30 33.66 -31.60 28.28
CA THR A 30 34.16 -30.23 28.46
C THR A 30 34.93 -29.68 27.25
N ASN A 31 35.49 -30.55 26.41
CA ASN A 31 36.23 -30.16 25.20
C ASN A 31 35.65 -30.71 23.88
N ASN A 32 34.50 -31.41 23.93
CA ASN A 32 33.90 -32.02 22.74
C ASN A 32 32.45 -31.57 22.58
N GLN A 33 32.22 -30.71 21.59
CA GLN A 33 30.91 -30.23 21.21
C GLN A 33 30.63 -30.57 19.75
N ILE A 34 29.41 -31.04 19.49
CA ILE A 34 28.91 -31.33 18.16
C ILE A 34 27.85 -30.28 17.84
N MET A 35 27.96 -29.68 16.65
CA MET A 35 26.98 -28.74 16.11
C MET A 35 26.43 -29.31 14.81
N LEU A 36 25.10 -29.42 14.75
CA LEU A 36 24.37 -29.83 13.57
C LEU A 36 23.68 -28.60 13.00
N VAL A 37 23.87 -28.38 11.70
CA VAL A 37 23.26 -27.27 10.95
C VAL A 37 22.42 -27.87 9.85
N PHE A 38 21.12 -27.56 9.85
CA PHE A 38 20.17 -28.07 8.88
C PHE A 38 19.88 -27.01 7.81
N ASP A 39 19.75 -27.46 6.56
CA ASP A 39 19.34 -26.65 5.40
C ASP A 39 20.19 -25.38 5.14
N ALA A 40 21.46 -25.36 5.56
CA ALA A 40 22.33 -24.20 5.34
C ALA A 40 22.69 -24.06 3.86
N LYS A 41 22.45 -22.87 3.31
CA LYS A 41 22.90 -22.50 1.96
C LYS A 41 24.43 -22.43 1.90
N PRO A 42 25.07 -22.63 0.73
CA PRO A 42 26.53 -22.66 0.61
C PRO A 42 27.24 -21.41 1.17
N LYS A 43 26.69 -20.21 0.91
CA LYS A 43 27.20 -18.94 1.45
C LYS A 43 27.16 -18.92 2.98
N THR A 44 26.03 -19.34 3.57
CA THR A 44 25.85 -19.41 5.02
C THR A 44 26.78 -20.45 5.64
N GLN A 45 26.98 -21.59 4.99
CA GLN A 45 27.91 -22.62 5.43
C GLN A 45 29.34 -22.10 5.48
N SER A 46 29.82 -21.42 4.44
CA SER A 46 31.19 -20.89 4.42
C SER A 46 31.41 -19.83 5.50
N THR A 47 30.45 -18.92 5.70
CA THR A 47 30.56 -17.88 6.73
C THR A 47 30.57 -18.48 8.14
N LEU A 48 29.67 -19.43 8.41
CA LEU A 48 29.56 -20.09 9.69
C LEU A 48 30.83 -20.91 10.00
N LEU A 49 31.35 -21.62 8.99
CA LEU A 49 32.58 -22.40 9.15
C LEU A 49 33.79 -21.49 9.39
N ASP A 50 33.89 -20.36 8.69
CA ASP A 50 34.97 -19.39 8.91
C ASP A 50 34.91 -18.78 10.33
N SER A 51 33.71 -18.38 10.78
CA SER A 51 33.46 -17.83 12.12
C SER A 51 33.77 -18.82 13.25
N LEU A 52 33.44 -20.09 13.05
CA LEU A 52 33.68 -21.15 14.04
C LEU A 52 35.12 -21.68 14.04
N MET A 53 35.73 -21.83 12.86
CA MET A 53 37.05 -22.46 12.71
C MET A 53 38.22 -21.47 12.77
N THR A 54 37.97 -20.16 12.78
CA THR A 54 39.06 -19.19 12.95
C THR A 54 39.73 -19.40 14.32
N PRO A 55 41.06 -19.66 14.36
CA PRO A 55 41.77 -20.14 15.54
C PRO A 55 42.04 -19.04 16.59
N LYS A 56 41.25 -17.95 16.61
CA LYS A 56 41.57 -16.78 17.42
C LYS A 56 41.66 -17.10 18.91
N ARG A 57 40.86 -18.04 19.45
CA ARG A 57 40.84 -18.45 20.87
C ARG A 57 40.18 -19.82 21.10
N ASN A 58 40.97 -20.89 21.24
CA ASN A 58 40.47 -22.25 21.54
C ASN A 58 40.29 -22.51 23.05
N ASP A 59 40.69 -21.58 23.93
CA ASP A 59 40.54 -21.72 25.38
C ASP A 59 39.07 -21.65 25.84
N GLU A 60 38.22 -21.04 25.01
CA GLU A 60 36.78 -20.85 25.26
C GLU A 60 35.95 -22.12 25.08
N ILE A 61 36.50 -23.15 24.43
CA ILE A 61 35.83 -24.46 24.23
C ILE A 61 35.41 -25.07 25.58
N THR A 62 36.11 -24.69 26.66
CA THR A 62 35.81 -25.11 28.04
C THR A 62 34.44 -24.66 28.56
N ASP A 63 33.84 -23.62 27.99
CA ASP A 63 32.47 -23.21 28.28
C ASP A 63 31.57 -23.62 27.10
N PRO A 64 30.65 -24.60 27.24
CA PRO A 64 29.80 -25.10 26.15
C PRO A 64 29.00 -24.03 25.40
N PHE A 65 28.83 -22.84 25.97
CA PHE A 65 28.08 -21.75 25.35
C PHE A 65 28.93 -20.86 24.43
N TRP A 66 30.24 -21.08 24.33
CA TRP A 66 31.13 -20.31 23.45
C TRP A 66 30.67 -20.26 21.99
N ILE A 67 30.05 -21.35 21.52
CA ILE A 67 29.62 -21.47 20.13
C ILE A 67 28.49 -20.50 19.78
N TYR A 68 27.62 -20.21 20.75
CA TYR A 68 26.43 -19.40 20.50
C TYR A 68 26.78 -17.96 20.17
N TYR A 69 27.70 -17.33 20.92
CA TYR A 69 28.03 -15.93 20.64
C TYR A 69 28.70 -15.76 19.27
N ARG A 70 29.44 -16.78 18.77
CA ARG A 70 30.03 -16.76 17.42
C ARG A 70 28.97 -16.87 16.33
N ILE A 71 27.99 -17.75 16.52
CA ILE A 71 26.84 -17.84 15.62
C ILE A 71 26.03 -16.54 15.64
N LEU A 72 25.82 -15.96 16.83
CA LEU A 72 25.08 -14.71 16.99
C LEU A 72 25.76 -13.56 16.24
N ASN A 73 27.08 -13.54 16.13
CA ASN A 73 27.78 -12.59 15.28
C ASN A 73 27.27 -12.61 13.84
N ASP A 74 27.15 -13.80 13.27
CA ASP A 74 26.74 -13.97 11.88
C ASP A 74 25.24 -13.67 11.71
N VAL A 75 24.42 -14.09 12.68
CA VAL A 75 22.97 -13.79 12.72
C VAL A 75 22.72 -12.29 12.78
N ILE A 76 23.44 -11.57 13.64
CA ILE A 76 23.34 -10.11 13.79
C ILE A 76 23.77 -9.41 12.50
N SER A 77 24.84 -9.88 11.84
CA SER A 77 25.26 -9.34 10.54
C SER A 77 24.20 -9.48 9.46
N ILE A 78 23.52 -10.64 9.40
CA ILE A 78 22.44 -10.88 8.42
C ILE A 78 21.23 -9.98 8.69
N HIS A 79 20.85 -9.82 9.96
CA HIS A 79 19.76 -8.92 10.35
C HIS A 79 20.08 -7.46 10.06
N ASP A 80 21.29 -7.02 10.38
CA ASP A 80 21.73 -5.65 10.08
C ASP A 80 21.65 -5.40 8.57
N GLU A 81 22.26 -6.25 7.73
CA GLU A 81 22.20 -6.12 6.27
C GLU A 81 20.75 -6.05 5.75
N SER A 82 19.87 -6.92 6.26
CA SER A 82 18.45 -6.96 5.87
C SER A 82 17.71 -5.66 6.24
N ILE A 83 17.97 -5.11 7.42
CA ILE A 83 17.39 -3.84 7.88
C ILE A 83 17.92 -2.66 7.06
N TRP A 84 19.22 -2.64 6.74
CA TRP A 84 19.84 -1.59 5.92
C TRP A 84 19.23 -1.56 4.51
N VAL A 85 19.10 -2.71 3.87
CA VAL A 85 18.47 -2.84 2.54
C VAL A 85 17.02 -2.37 2.59
N LEU A 86 16.24 -2.82 3.58
CA LEU A 86 14.86 -2.38 3.77
C LEU A 86 14.78 -0.86 3.92
N ARG A 87 15.57 -0.28 4.81
CA ARG A 87 15.57 1.16 5.07
C ARG A 87 15.96 1.96 3.84
N ASP A 88 16.95 1.51 3.08
CA ASP A 88 17.36 2.20 1.85
C ASP A 88 16.23 2.18 0.81
N ARG A 89 15.48 1.08 0.70
CA ARG A 89 14.28 1.03 -0.16
C ARG A 89 13.15 1.94 0.32
N VAL A 90 12.91 2.04 1.63
CA VAL A 90 11.97 3.02 2.18
C VAL A 90 12.44 4.44 1.85
N ARG A 91 13.73 4.73 2.00
CA ARG A 91 14.30 6.04 1.69
C ARG A 91 14.22 6.39 0.21
N ASP A 92 14.38 5.43 -0.68
CA ASP A 92 14.21 5.62 -2.13
C ASP A 92 12.77 6.06 -2.45
N ILE A 93 11.78 5.45 -1.77
CA ILE A 93 10.36 5.81 -1.91
C ILE A 93 10.10 7.23 -1.41
N GLU A 94 10.57 7.57 -0.21
CA GLU A 94 10.40 8.91 0.36
C GLU A 94 10.99 10.01 -0.52
N ARG A 95 12.15 9.74 -1.14
CA ARG A 95 12.80 10.66 -2.08
C ARG A 95 12.09 10.76 -3.43
N SER A 96 11.31 9.74 -3.79
CA SER A 96 10.58 9.71 -5.05
C SER A 96 9.40 10.68 -5.05
N TYR A 97 8.91 11.10 -3.88
CA TYR A 97 7.93 12.17 -3.79
C TYR A 97 8.65 13.52 -3.95
N PRO A 98 8.28 14.34 -4.95
CA PRO A 98 8.84 15.67 -5.11
C PRO A 98 8.65 16.45 -3.82
N ASN A 99 9.76 16.94 -3.28
CA ASN A 99 9.80 17.75 -2.08
C ASN A 99 8.84 18.94 -2.28
N LYS A 100 7.69 18.95 -1.60
CA LYS A 100 6.69 20.05 -1.63
C LYS A 100 7.26 21.40 -1.16
N GLY A 101 8.54 21.45 -0.74
CA GLY A 101 9.21 22.62 -0.18
C GLY A 101 10.11 23.42 -1.13
N SER A 102 10.34 23.01 -2.38
CA SER A 102 10.93 23.95 -3.36
C SER A 102 9.81 24.74 -4.00
N SER A 103 9.48 25.85 -3.35
CA SER A 103 8.89 27.03 -3.95
C SER A 103 9.79 27.52 -5.09
N ASP A 104 9.79 26.82 -6.22
CA ASP A 104 10.15 27.43 -7.48
C ASP A 104 8.88 27.46 -8.33
N ASP A 105 8.37 28.67 -8.41
CA ASP A 105 7.14 29.10 -9.04
C ASP A 105 7.32 29.09 -10.57
N SER A 106 7.73 27.95 -11.12
CA SER A 106 7.71 27.73 -12.56
C SER A 106 6.35 27.16 -12.93
N MET A 107 5.40 28.08 -13.14
CA MET A 107 4.30 27.91 -14.08
C MET A 107 4.85 27.30 -15.38
N GLY A 108 4.73 25.98 -15.52
CA GLY A 108 5.29 25.23 -16.63
C GLY A 108 4.40 24.04 -16.95
N LYS A 109 3.47 24.28 -17.88
CA LYS A 109 2.64 23.32 -18.61
C LYS A 109 3.14 21.87 -18.61
N GLY A 110 2.22 20.99 -18.23
CA GLY A 110 2.17 19.59 -18.66
C GLY A 110 1.14 18.87 -17.82
N ASP A 111 0.20 18.18 -18.47
CA ASP A 111 -0.56 17.06 -17.88
C ASP A 111 0.41 15.92 -17.51
N GLY A 112 1.37 16.23 -16.63
CA GLY A 112 2.20 15.24 -15.98
C GLY A 112 1.33 14.63 -14.91
N GLU A 113 0.58 13.60 -15.31
CA GLU A 113 -0.01 12.63 -14.39
C GLU A 113 1.02 12.35 -13.30
N ARG A 114 0.81 12.91 -12.10
CA ARG A 114 1.68 12.63 -10.96
C ARG A 114 1.71 11.13 -10.84
N SER A 115 2.88 10.53 -11.14
CA SER A 115 3.00 9.08 -11.23
C SER A 115 2.49 8.50 -9.92
N LYS A 116 1.33 7.84 -9.98
CA LYS A 116 0.70 7.26 -8.79
C LYS A 116 1.74 6.37 -8.10
N PRO A 117 1.83 6.42 -6.76
CA PRO A 117 2.76 5.59 -6.04
C PRO A 117 2.56 4.11 -6.40
N ASN A 118 3.65 3.38 -6.57
CA ASN A 118 3.55 1.96 -6.88
C ASN A 118 3.12 1.19 -5.62
N TYR A 119 1.81 1.10 -5.41
CA TYR A 119 1.21 0.44 -4.24
C TYR A 119 1.62 -1.02 -4.10
N ARG A 120 1.94 -1.71 -5.21
CA ARG A 120 2.42 -3.09 -5.15
C ARG A 120 3.79 -3.17 -4.49
N VAL A 121 4.70 -2.29 -4.88
CA VAL A 121 6.04 -2.19 -4.27
C VAL A 121 5.94 -1.80 -2.80
N LEU A 122 5.09 -0.81 -2.46
CA LEU A 122 4.83 -0.41 -1.07
C LEU A 122 4.31 -1.58 -0.22
N HIS A 123 3.35 -2.34 -0.75
CA HIS A 123 2.77 -3.49 -0.05
C HIS A 123 3.75 -4.65 0.10
N ASP A 124 4.52 -4.97 -0.93
CA ASP A 124 5.56 -6.00 -0.87
C ASP A 124 6.65 -5.62 0.14
N LEU A 125 7.07 -4.36 0.15
CA LEU A 125 8.03 -3.85 1.13
C LEU A 125 7.48 -3.91 2.56
N ALA A 126 6.18 -3.65 2.75
CA ALA A 126 5.53 -3.76 4.05
C ALA A 126 5.54 -5.20 4.56
N ARG A 127 5.29 -6.18 3.68
CA ARG A 127 5.40 -7.61 4.02
C ARG A 127 6.80 -7.96 4.50
N HIS A 128 7.83 -7.52 3.77
CA HIS A 128 9.23 -7.74 4.17
C HIS A 128 9.58 -7.04 5.50
N ALA A 129 9.10 -5.82 5.72
CA ALA A 129 9.30 -5.10 6.97
C ALA A 129 8.69 -5.82 8.18
N ILE A 130 7.48 -6.37 8.01
CA ILE A 130 6.82 -7.18 9.04
C ILE A 130 7.65 -8.43 9.36
N HIS A 131 8.10 -9.17 8.34
CA HIS A 131 8.92 -10.37 8.56
C HIS A 131 10.27 -10.07 9.20
N ILE A 132 10.95 -8.97 8.83
CA ILE A 132 12.22 -8.58 9.46
C ILE A 132 11.99 -8.20 10.93
N ALA A 133 10.93 -7.44 11.25
CA ALA A 133 10.59 -7.11 12.63
C ALA A 133 10.23 -8.35 13.46
N GLU A 134 9.47 -9.28 12.88
CA GLU A 134 9.11 -10.55 13.53
C GLU A 134 10.36 -11.40 13.82
N THR A 135 11.20 -11.64 12.80
CA THR A 135 12.38 -12.51 12.93
C THR A 135 13.46 -11.91 13.84
N THR A 136 13.62 -10.59 13.88
CA THR A 136 14.49 -9.92 14.87
C THR A 136 13.94 -10.06 16.29
N SER A 137 12.63 -9.94 16.49
CA SER A 137 11.98 -10.19 17.79
C SER A 137 12.16 -11.65 18.26
N VAL A 138 12.00 -12.62 17.35
CA VAL A 138 12.29 -14.04 17.64
C VAL A 138 13.75 -14.23 18.02
N THR A 139 14.67 -13.56 17.33
CA THR A 139 16.12 -13.62 17.62
C THR A 139 16.42 -13.11 19.03
N VAL A 140 15.81 -11.99 19.45
CA VAL A 140 15.93 -11.47 20.83
C VAL A 140 15.43 -12.50 21.85
N ASN A 141 14.30 -13.16 21.59
CA ASN A 141 13.78 -14.19 22.50
C ASN A 141 14.68 -15.43 22.58
N VAL A 142 15.27 -15.86 21.45
CA VAL A 142 16.25 -16.96 21.43
C VAL A 142 17.48 -16.60 22.24
N ILE A 143 18.02 -15.39 22.09
CA ILE A 143 19.18 -14.92 22.85
C ILE A 143 18.87 -14.88 24.36
N LYS A 144 17.69 -14.40 24.77
CA LYS A 144 17.24 -14.46 26.17
C LYS A 144 17.20 -15.89 26.72
N GLY A 145 16.74 -16.85 25.91
CA GLY A 145 16.77 -18.28 26.26
C GLY A 145 18.19 -18.81 26.46
N ILE A 146 19.12 -18.47 25.56
CA ILE A 146 20.54 -18.83 25.66
C ILE A 146 21.16 -18.23 26.94
N HIS A 147 20.85 -16.96 27.25
CA HIS A 147 21.28 -16.30 28.49
C HIS A 147 20.78 -16.99 29.75
N ALA A 148 19.49 -17.36 29.77
CA ALA A 148 18.89 -18.05 30.91
C ALA A 148 19.57 -19.41 31.13
N ALA A 149 19.76 -20.19 30.05
CA ALA A 149 20.43 -21.48 30.11
C ALA A 149 21.91 -21.36 30.52
N HIS A 150 22.63 -20.33 30.05
CA HIS A 150 24.02 -20.09 30.48
C HIS A 150 24.10 -19.73 31.96
N ARG A 151 23.17 -18.89 32.44
CA ARG A 151 23.11 -18.52 33.86
C ARG A 151 22.85 -19.73 34.74
N GLU A 152 21.94 -20.61 34.35
CA GLU A 152 21.66 -21.87 35.05
C GLU A 152 22.91 -22.75 35.11
N TYR A 153 23.60 -22.94 33.97
CA TYR A 153 24.86 -23.68 33.89
C TYR A 153 25.97 -23.11 34.80
N LEU A 154 26.12 -21.78 34.86
CA LEU A 154 27.09 -21.15 35.75
C LEU A 154 26.73 -21.35 37.23
N SER A 155 25.43 -21.36 37.55
CA SER A 155 24.96 -21.57 38.93
C SER A 155 25.20 -22.99 39.42
N SER A 156 25.05 -24.00 38.54
CA SER A 156 25.29 -25.40 38.89
C SER A 156 26.78 -25.70 39.09
N GLN A 157 27.67 -25.08 38.30
CA GLN A 157 29.12 -25.25 38.45
C GLN A 157 29.69 -24.60 39.72
N SER A 158 29.10 -23.50 40.20
CA SER A 158 29.60 -22.81 41.40
C SER A 158 29.45 -23.63 42.68
N ALA A 159 28.62 -24.68 42.69
CA ALA A 159 28.35 -25.51 43.86
C ALA A 159 29.42 -26.59 44.12
N GLU A 160 30.25 -26.94 43.12
CA GLU A 160 31.14 -28.13 43.18
C GLU A 160 32.60 -27.86 43.64
N GLY A 161 32.96 -26.64 44.04
CA GLY A 161 34.20 -26.38 44.81
C GLY A 161 35.52 -26.31 44.02
N LEU A 162 36.47 -25.52 44.56
CA LEU A 162 37.80 -25.15 44.02
C LEU A 162 37.81 -24.63 42.55
N ALA A 163 37.15 -23.50 42.36
CA ALA A 163 37.12 -22.81 41.07
C ALA A 163 38.52 -22.37 40.60
N ASN A 164 38.99 -22.98 39.53
CA ASN A 164 40.15 -22.52 38.78
C ASN A 164 39.90 -21.08 38.31
N LEU A 165 40.72 -20.11 38.73
CA LEU A 165 40.58 -18.68 38.36
C LEU A 165 40.49 -18.47 36.84
N ARG A 166 41.16 -19.35 36.08
CA ARG A 166 41.13 -19.38 34.62
C ARG A 166 39.76 -19.78 34.06
N ALA A 167 39.08 -20.75 34.65
CA ALA A 167 37.75 -21.18 34.20
C ALA A 167 36.71 -20.08 34.45
N LYS A 168 36.78 -19.40 35.61
CA LYS A 168 35.91 -18.26 35.92
C LYS A 168 36.11 -17.08 34.97
N SER A 169 37.35 -16.79 34.55
CA SER A 169 37.61 -15.70 33.61
C SER A 169 37.10 -16.00 32.20
N ILE A 170 37.17 -17.26 31.75
CA ILE A 170 36.59 -17.71 30.48
C ILE A 170 35.06 -17.63 30.52
N GLN A 171 34.43 -18.17 31.56
CA GLN A 171 32.97 -18.11 31.76
C GLN A 171 32.45 -16.66 31.78
N LYS A 172 33.15 -15.77 32.49
CA LYS A 172 32.83 -14.34 32.51
C LYS A 172 32.90 -13.74 31.11
N ARG A 173 33.95 -14.06 30.34
CA ARG A 173 34.13 -13.55 28.97
C ARG A 173 33.01 -14.03 28.04
N VAL A 174 32.65 -15.30 28.07
CA VAL A 174 31.54 -15.86 27.28
C VAL A 174 30.22 -15.18 27.64
N ARG A 175 29.94 -15.01 28.93
CA ARG A 175 28.76 -14.28 29.41
C ARG A 175 28.73 -12.83 28.91
N ASP A 176 29.85 -12.12 29.04
CA ASP A 176 29.94 -10.71 28.65
C ASP A 176 29.77 -10.56 27.11
N GLN A 177 30.25 -11.52 26.31
CA GLN A 177 29.98 -11.57 24.86
C GLN A 177 28.51 -11.84 24.55
N LEU A 178 27.88 -12.82 25.21
CA LEU A 178 26.45 -13.06 25.04
C LEU A 178 25.62 -11.82 25.38
N LEU A 179 26.00 -11.08 26.44
CA LEU A 179 25.29 -9.87 26.86
C LEU A 179 25.43 -8.76 25.82
N LEU A 180 26.61 -8.64 25.20
CA LEU A 180 26.81 -7.73 24.08
C LEU A 180 25.87 -8.04 22.92
N TYR A 181 25.77 -9.31 22.50
CA TYR A 181 24.89 -9.69 21.39
C TYR A 181 23.40 -9.54 21.73
N ASP A 182 22.99 -9.71 22.99
CA ASP A 182 21.63 -9.40 23.44
C ASP A 182 21.31 -7.91 23.24
N GLN A 183 22.20 -7.02 23.68
CA GLN A 183 22.04 -5.58 23.49
C GLN A 183 22.00 -5.18 22.01
N LEU A 184 22.87 -5.78 21.19
CA LEU A 184 22.87 -5.56 19.74
C LEU A 184 21.55 -6.03 19.10
N ALA A 185 21.05 -7.21 19.48
CA ALA A 185 19.79 -7.74 18.96
C ALA A 185 18.60 -6.85 19.32
N VAL A 186 18.53 -6.37 20.57
CA VAL A 186 17.49 -5.41 21.00
C VAL A 186 17.58 -4.13 20.18
N GLY A 187 18.79 -3.60 19.95
CA GLY A 187 19.01 -2.43 19.10
C GLY A 187 18.54 -2.64 17.65
N LEU A 188 18.81 -3.82 17.07
CA LEU A 188 18.33 -4.17 15.73
C LEU A 188 16.81 -4.34 15.68
N GLN A 189 16.19 -4.94 16.71
CA GLN A 189 14.73 -5.05 16.79
C GLN A 189 14.08 -3.67 16.80
N SER A 190 14.56 -2.75 17.65
CA SER A 190 14.03 -1.37 17.68
C SER A 190 14.22 -0.65 16.35
N ARG A 191 15.33 -0.87 15.64
CA ARG A 191 15.53 -0.33 14.29
C ARG A 191 14.56 -0.92 13.27
N ALA A 192 14.34 -2.24 13.30
CA ALA A 192 13.39 -2.91 12.42
C ALA A 192 11.97 -2.39 12.64
N GLU A 193 11.55 -2.22 13.89
CA GLU A 193 10.25 -1.64 14.25
C GLU A 193 10.13 -0.19 13.76
N ALA A 194 11.15 0.64 13.98
CA ALA A 194 11.14 2.03 13.50
C ALA A 194 11.05 2.13 11.97
N VAL A 195 11.77 1.27 11.22
CA VAL A 195 11.69 1.25 9.75
C VAL A 195 10.33 0.76 9.26
N LYS A 196 9.74 -0.23 9.94
CA LYS A 196 8.38 -0.71 9.65
C LYS A 196 7.34 0.39 9.87
N ASP A 197 7.40 1.10 11.00
CA ASP A 197 6.47 2.18 11.32
C ASP A 197 6.63 3.36 10.36
N ARG A 198 7.88 3.67 9.98
CA ARG A 198 8.20 4.68 8.95
C ARG A 198 7.56 4.33 7.61
N LEU A 199 7.68 3.08 7.16
CA LEU A 199 7.03 2.61 5.93
C LEU A 199 5.50 2.68 6.03
N HIS A 200 4.93 2.34 7.19
CA HIS A 200 3.49 2.45 7.40
C HIS A 200 3.00 3.90 7.26
N ASN A 201 3.72 4.85 7.85
CA ASN A 201 3.41 6.28 7.72
C ASN A 201 3.49 6.74 6.25
N GLU A 202 4.48 6.26 5.50
CA GLU A 202 4.64 6.57 4.08
C GLU A 202 3.47 6.02 3.24
N ILE A 203 3.02 4.79 3.53
CA ILE A 203 1.83 4.20 2.88
C ILE A 203 0.59 5.05 3.17
N GLN A 204 0.39 5.48 4.42
CA GLN A 204 -0.74 6.33 4.78
C GLN A 204 -0.69 7.70 4.07
N LEU A 205 0.49 8.33 4.01
CA LEU A 205 0.70 9.58 3.29
C LEU A 205 0.35 9.44 1.80
N SER A 206 0.79 8.34 1.19
CA SER A 206 0.49 7.98 -0.20
C SER A 206 -1.01 7.89 -0.48
N PHE A 207 -1.76 7.15 0.36
CA PHE A 207 -3.22 7.03 0.22
C PHE A 207 -3.95 8.35 0.44
N ASN A 208 -3.55 9.11 1.46
CA ASN A 208 -4.15 10.41 1.75
C ASN A 208 -3.93 11.41 0.61
N THR A 209 -2.74 11.38 -0.02
CA THR A 209 -2.42 12.24 -1.15
C THR A 209 -3.29 11.91 -2.36
N VAL A 210 -3.43 10.63 -2.73
CA VAL A 210 -4.30 10.23 -3.84
C VAL A 210 -5.77 10.53 -3.54
N THR A 211 -6.23 10.33 -2.32
CA THR A 211 -7.60 10.67 -1.91
C THR A 211 -7.87 12.18 -2.06
N GLN A 212 -6.89 13.03 -1.73
CA GLN A 212 -7.01 14.48 -1.93
C GLN A 212 -7.07 14.84 -3.42
N GLU A 213 -6.29 14.17 -4.27
CA GLU A 213 -6.31 14.38 -5.71
C GLU A 213 -7.65 13.92 -6.35
N ASP A 214 -8.14 12.75 -5.95
CA ASP A 214 -9.44 12.23 -6.40
C ASP A 214 -10.60 13.14 -5.92
N ALA A 215 -10.51 13.70 -4.72
CA ALA A 215 -11.48 14.68 -4.24
C ALA A 215 -11.44 15.97 -5.07
N ALA A 216 -10.24 16.48 -5.40
CA ALA A 216 -10.09 17.67 -6.22
C ALA A 216 -10.64 17.46 -7.66
N THR A 217 -10.34 16.32 -8.28
CA THR A 217 -10.89 15.97 -9.60
C THR A 217 -12.40 15.80 -9.56
N THR A 218 -12.96 15.18 -8.51
CA THR A 218 -14.41 15.04 -8.31
C THR A 218 -15.09 16.40 -8.18
N ILE A 219 -14.47 17.37 -7.48
CA ILE A 219 -14.98 18.74 -7.39
C ILE A 219 -14.99 19.39 -8.77
N GLN A 220 -13.91 19.26 -9.55
CA GLN A 220 -13.84 19.81 -10.91
C GLN A 220 -14.92 19.23 -11.83
N ILE A 221 -15.10 17.91 -11.80
CA ILE A 221 -16.16 17.22 -12.54
C ILE A 221 -17.54 17.75 -12.11
N SER A 222 -17.75 17.95 -10.81
CA SER A 222 -19.01 18.46 -10.27
C SER A 222 -19.28 19.91 -10.71
N LEU A 223 -18.26 20.75 -10.83
CA LEU A 223 -18.39 22.11 -11.35
C LEU A 223 -18.75 22.12 -12.83
N ILE A 224 -18.08 21.29 -13.64
CA ILE A 224 -18.39 21.12 -15.07
C ILE A 224 -19.83 20.61 -15.23
N ALA A 225 -20.23 19.59 -14.47
CA ALA A 225 -21.59 19.05 -14.48
C ALA A 225 -22.65 20.09 -14.06
N GLN A 226 -22.32 20.99 -13.13
CA GLN A 226 -23.20 22.10 -12.75
C GLN A 226 -23.37 23.10 -13.90
N THR A 227 -22.29 23.44 -14.62
CA THR A 227 -22.38 24.33 -15.78
C THR A 227 -23.20 23.70 -16.90
N ASP A 228 -22.99 22.41 -17.17
CA ASP A 228 -23.76 21.64 -18.16
C ASP A 228 -25.26 21.59 -17.79
N SER A 229 -25.56 21.36 -16.50
CA SER A 229 -26.93 21.40 -15.98
C SER A 229 -27.60 22.76 -16.18
N ARG A 230 -26.87 23.88 -16.10
CA ARG A 230 -27.43 25.22 -16.38
C ARG A 230 -27.78 25.37 -17.85
N VAL A 231 -26.92 24.91 -18.75
CA VAL A 231 -27.18 24.93 -20.19
C VAL A 231 -28.40 24.07 -20.53
N MET A 232 -28.50 22.87 -19.95
CA MET A 232 -29.67 22.00 -20.14
C MET A 232 -30.97 22.65 -19.67
N ARG A 233 -30.96 23.33 -18.51
CA ARG A 233 -32.13 24.08 -18.02
C ARG A 233 -32.49 25.24 -18.94
N MET A 234 -31.50 25.96 -19.48
CA MET A 234 -31.74 27.06 -20.41
C MET A 234 -32.40 26.56 -21.71
N ILE A 235 -31.90 25.47 -22.29
CA ILE A 235 -32.52 24.85 -23.47
C ILE A 235 -33.97 24.45 -23.14
N ALA A 236 -34.21 23.81 -22.00
CA ALA A 236 -35.56 23.45 -21.57
C ALA A 236 -36.48 24.68 -21.47
N TYR A 237 -36.03 25.78 -20.86
CA TYR A 237 -36.81 27.02 -20.79
C TYR A 237 -37.09 27.64 -22.17
N LEU A 238 -36.11 27.65 -23.08
CA LEU A 238 -36.32 28.11 -24.46
C LEU A 238 -37.37 27.26 -25.18
N THR A 239 -37.28 25.93 -25.06
CA THR A 239 -38.28 25.04 -25.66
C THR A 239 -39.67 25.27 -25.06
N LEU A 240 -39.78 25.44 -23.74
CA LEU A 240 -41.05 25.71 -23.05
C LEU A 240 -41.67 27.05 -23.48
N ALA A 241 -40.86 28.06 -23.78
CA ALA A 241 -41.34 29.37 -24.23
C ALA A 241 -41.77 29.38 -25.70
N PHE A 242 -41.04 28.70 -26.59
CA PHE A 242 -41.35 28.70 -28.03
C PHE A 242 -42.40 27.69 -28.42
N LEU A 243 -42.57 26.58 -27.68
CA LEU A 243 -43.54 25.53 -28.03
C LEU A 243 -44.99 26.06 -28.09
N PRO A 244 -45.49 26.89 -27.14
CA PRO A 244 -46.84 27.44 -27.24
C PRO A 244 -47.02 28.40 -28.42
N ALA A 245 -46.03 29.26 -28.69
CA ALA A 245 -46.10 30.22 -29.79
C ALA A 245 -46.06 29.53 -31.16
N THR A 246 -45.17 28.54 -31.32
CA THR A 246 -45.09 27.73 -32.55
C THR A 246 -46.36 26.90 -32.75
N PHE A 247 -46.94 26.35 -31.69
CA PHE A 247 -48.23 25.65 -31.73
C PHE A 247 -49.36 26.56 -32.20
N VAL A 248 -49.48 27.76 -31.63
CA VAL A 248 -50.50 28.75 -32.04
C VAL A 248 -50.30 29.16 -33.49
N SER A 249 -49.07 29.46 -33.91
CA SER A 249 -48.74 29.78 -35.30
C SER A 249 -49.12 28.65 -36.28
N ALA A 250 -48.82 27.40 -35.91
CA ALA A 250 -49.19 26.23 -36.70
C ALA A 250 -50.71 26.11 -36.86
N ILE A 251 -51.49 26.34 -35.79
CA ILE A 251 -52.97 26.35 -35.86
C ILE A 251 -53.45 27.39 -36.89
N PHE A 252 -52.95 28.63 -36.82
CA PHE A 252 -53.36 29.70 -37.73
C PHE A 252 -52.87 29.50 -39.18
N SER A 253 -51.80 28.72 -39.39
CA SER A 253 -51.30 28.37 -40.72
C SER A 253 -52.12 27.29 -41.44
N THR A 254 -53.01 26.58 -40.73
CA THR A 254 -53.88 25.57 -41.35
C THR A 254 -55.06 26.22 -42.08
N SER A 255 -55.59 25.54 -43.11
CA SER A 255 -56.74 26.01 -43.89
C SER A 255 -58.07 26.10 -43.11
N PHE A 256 -58.07 25.84 -41.79
CA PHE A 256 -59.26 25.98 -40.94
C PHE A 256 -59.65 27.44 -40.71
N PHE A 257 -58.71 28.38 -40.84
CA PHE A 257 -58.95 29.83 -40.81
C PHE A 257 -58.77 30.39 -42.22
N ASN A 258 -59.85 30.90 -42.82
CA ASN A 258 -59.79 31.48 -44.17
C ASN A 258 -60.26 32.94 -44.13
N TYR A 259 -59.39 33.85 -44.58
CA TYR A 259 -59.68 35.28 -44.68
C TYR A 259 -60.24 35.57 -46.08
N ASN A 260 -61.51 35.97 -46.15
CA ASN A 260 -62.13 36.34 -47.41
C ASN A 260 -62.00 37.86 -47.65
N PRO A 261 -61.18 38.31 -48.62
CA PRO A 261 -60.90 39.73 -48.84
C PRO A 261 -62.11 40.52 -49.37
N GLU A 262 -63.11 39.88 -49.98
CA GLU A 262 -64.30 40.58 -50.51
C GLU A 262 -65.30 41.01 -49.42
N HIS A 263 -65.36 40.26 -48.31
CA HIS A 263 -66.31 40.51 -47.22
C HIS A 263 -65.66 41.01 -45.94
N GLN A 264 -64.33 41.21 -45.93
CA GLN A 264 -63.54 41.55 -44.74
C GLN A 264 -63.88 40.70 -43.51
N LYS A 265 -64.23 39.42 -43.72
CA LYS A 265 -64.67 38.51 -42.65
C LYS A 265 -63.73 37.32 -42.54
N TYR A 266 -63.31 37.04 -41.31
CA TYR A 266 -62.66 35.79 -40.95
C TYR A 266 -63.71 34.67 -40.89
N SER A 267 -63.55 33.63 -41.69
CA SER A 267 -64.40 32.43 -41.64
C SER A 267 -63.62 31.28 -41.00
N VAL A 268 -64.23 30.65 -39.99
CA VAL A 268 -63.69 29.46 -39.32
C VAL A 268 -64.45 28.24 -39.84
N SER A 269 -63.73 27.19 -40.23
CA SER A 269 -64.34 25.94 -40.70
C SER A 269 -65.16 25.25 -39.60
N LYS A 270 -66.34 24.72 -39.95
CA LYS A 270 -67.22 23.96 -39.03
C LYS A 270 -66.55 22.71 -38.46
N MET A 271 -65.51 22.18 -39.10
CA MET A 271 -64.76 21.00 -38.66
C MET A 271 -63.64 21.31 -37.66
N PHE A 272 -63.48 22.56 -37.23
CA PHE A 272 -62.43 22.97 -36.27
C PHE A 272 -62.46 22.18 -34.96
N TRP A 273 -63.61 21.64 -34.55
CA TRP A 273 -63.73 20.80 -33.34
C TRP A 273 -62.93 19.48 -33.41
N VAL A 274 -62.75 18.91 -34.61
CA VAL A 274 -62.00 17.66 -34.81
C VAL A 274 -60.54 17.80 -34.38
N TYR A 275 -59.95 18.99 -34.53
CA TYR A 275 -58.60 19.29 -34.09
C TYR A 275 -58.40 19.06 -32.58
N TRP A 276 -59.32 19.58 -31.76
CA TRP A 276 -59.24 19.48 -30.29
C TRP A 276 -59.36 18.04 -29.80
N VAL A 277 -60.13 17.21 -30.51
CA VAL A 277 -60.28 15.78 -30.20
C VAL A 277 -58.95 15.05 -30.39
N PHE A 278 -58.30 15.21 -31.54
CA PHE A 278 -57.00 14.57 -31.80
C PHE A 278 -55.89 15.13 -30.91
N ALA A 279 -55.86 16.45 -30.69
CA ALA A 279 -54.88 17.08 -29.80
C ALA A 279 -54.99 16.55 -28.35
N ALA A 280 -56.20 16.41 -27.83
CA ALA A 280 -56.43 15.84 -26.50
C ALA A 280 -56.00 14.37 -26.43
N LEU A 281 -56.34 13.56 -27.44
CA LEU A 281 -55.98 12.15 -27.50
C LEU A 281 -54.46 11.93 -27.50
N VAL A 282 -53.73 12.70 -28.32
CA VAL A 282 -52.26 12.63 -28.37
C VAL A 282 -51.63 13.10 -27.06
N THR A 283 -52.15 14.17 -26.45
CA THR A 283 -51.62 14.70 -25.17
C THR A 283 -51.83 13.70 -24.02
N VAL A 284 -53.01 13.10 -23.92
CA VAL A 284 -53.31 12.06 -22.92
C VAL A 284 -52.47 10.81 -23.17
N GLY A 285 -52.30 10.40 -24.43
CA GLY A 285 -51.44 9.29 -24.82
C GLY A 285 -49.98 9.50 -24.39
N MET A 286 -49.43 10.69 -24.66
CA MET A 286 -48.06 11.05 -24.28
C MET A 286 -47.89 11.11 -22.76
N PHE A 287 -48.85 11.70 -22.04
CA PHE A 287 -48.84 11.73 -20.58
C PHE A 287 -48.91 10.32 -19.96
N TYR A 288 -49.74 9.45 -20.53
CA TYR A 288 -49.84 8.06 -20.09
C TYR A 288 -48.55 7.28 -20.33
N MET A 289 -47.95 7.43 -21.51
CA MET A 289 -46.65 6.82 -21.84
C MET A 289 -45.55 7.32 -20.89
N PHE A 290 -45.45 8.63 -20.67
CA PHE A 290 -44.48 9.21 -19.75
C PHE A 290 -44.72 8.76 -18.30
N ARG A 291 -45.96 8.62 -17.84
CA ARG A 291 -46.24 8.14 -16.48
C ARG A 291 -45.95 6.65 -16.30
N ARG A 292 -46.07 5.85 -17.37
CA ARG A 292 -45.80 4.41 -17.36
C ARG A 292 -44.31 4.09 -17.54
N TRP A 293 -43.55 4.93 -18.25
CA TRP A 293 -42.14 4.70 -18.60
C TRP A 293 -41.17 5.71 -17.95
N GLY A 294 -41.70 6.71 -17.25
CA GLY A 294 -40.90 7.73 -16.60
C GLY A 294 -40.00 7.11 -15.53
N PRO A 295 -38.70 7.47 -15.50
CA PRO A 295 -37.78 6.92 -14.53
C PRO A 295 -38.29 7.23 -13.13
N SER A 296 -38.52 6.19 -12.34
CA SER A 296 -38.92 6.30 -10.94
C SER A 296 -37.80 7.02 -10.19
N GLN A 297 -37.85 8.35 -10.14
CA GLN A 297 -36.96 9.17 -9.33
C GLN A 297 -37.27 8.90 -7.86
N LYS A 298 -36.68 7.83 -7.33
CA LYS A 298 -36.57 7.62 -5.89
C LYS A 298 -35.72 8.76 -5.37
N ARG A 299 -36.40 9.76 -4.80
CA ARG A 299 -35.81 10.82 -4.00
C ARG A 299 -35.14 10.20 -2.78
N THR A 300 -33.91 9.76 -2.91
CA THR A 300 -33.03 9.51 -1.75
C THR A 300 -32.29 10.81 -1.47
N ALA A 301 -33.02 11.79 -0.93
CA ALA A 301 -32.43 12.98 -0.33
C ALA A 301 -32.06 12.64 1.11
N LEU A 302 -30.75 12.45 1.30
CA LEU A 302 -29.93 12.78 2.47
C LEU A 302 -30.69 13.29 3.73
N THR A 303 -30.78 12.43 4.74
CA THR A 303 -30.76 12.82 6.16
C THR A 303 -29.77 11.93 6.91
N ARG A 304 -28.49 12.30 6.88
CA ARG A 304 -27.57 12.12 8.03
C ARG A 304 -26.33 12.98 7.86
#